data_AF-A0A8A6LXN2-F1
#
_entry.id   AF-A0A8A6LXN2-F1
#
_cell.length_a   1.000
_cell.length_b   1.000
_cell.length_c   1.000
_cell.angle_alpha   90.00
_cell.angle_beta   90.00
_cell.angle_gamma   90.00
#
_symmetry.space_group_name_H-M   'P 1'
#
loop_
_entity.id
_entity.type
_entity.pdbx_description
1 polymer ?
#
loop_
_entity_poly.entity_id
_entity_poly.type
_entity_poly.pdbx_seq_one_letter_code
_entity_poly.pdbx_strand_id
1 'polypeptide(L)'
;MKKMMRSQLEENFSSFFEKWMCQLEEYVQLLLSFSRGKEFHNESEFEGMVNKLTALHKEYYTTKWAAAHQDVCVFFSPIWLSPFEKALLWITGWKPSSVFRVFDSLRKSQLLVDISEEQLKKIDGLKAKISLDEEKVEREMERQQVAVANRRMVELAGLASRIRRSSGGNSGGPGAAQIDALVEVAIKGMISGLERVMKMGDCVRLKTLKGLLDLLNPIQSVDLLAAFSMVQIQMRKWGKKKDMINQLCSQIS
;
A
#
# COMPACT_ATOMS: atom_id res chain seq x y z
N MET A 1 -18.42 15.27 17.92
CA MET A 1 -17.86 14.71 16.67
C MET A 1 -18.87 13.73 16.09
N LYS A 2 -19.48 14.03 14.93
CA LYS A 2 -20.30 13.04 14.21
C LYS A 2 -19.39 11.86 13.84
N LYS A 3 -19.70 10.67 14.33
CA LYS A 3 -19.06 9.42 13.89
C LYS A 3 -19.28 9.34 12.37
N MET A 4 -18.22 9.54 11.59
CA MET A 4 -18.26 9.42 10.14
C MET A 4 -18.80 8.01 9.85
N MET A 5 -19.95 7.91 9.17
CA MET A 5 -20.48 6.60 8.77
C MET A 5 -19.43 5.94 7.88
N ARG A 6 -18.97 4.76 8.28
CA ARG A 6 -18.04 3.97 7.48
C ARG A 6 -18.78 3.53 6.22
N SER A 7 -18.13 3.65 5.07
CA SER A 7 -18.70 3.09 3.84
C SER A 7 -18.68 1.56 3.90
N GLN A 8 -19.65 0.91 3.26
CA GLN A 8 -19.68 -0.56 3.16
C GLN A 8 -18.37 -1.09 2.54
N LEU A 9 -17.78 -0.35 1.60
CA LEU A 9 -16.50 -0.69 0.99
C LEU A 9 -15.36 -0.73 2.01
N GLU A 10 -15.25 0.29 2.87
CA GLU A 10 -14.24 0.35 3.92
C GLU A 10 -14.38 -0.80 4.92
N GLU A 11 -15.61 -1.14 5.32
CA GLU A 11 -15.86 -2.27 6.22
C GLU A 11 -15.49 -3.60 5.57
N ASN A 12 -15.88 -3.81 4.32
CA ASN A 12 -15.55 -5.00 3.55
C ASN A 12 -14.04 -5.16 3.37
N PHE A 13 -13.34 -4.09 2.95
CA PHE A 13 -11.90 -4.12 2.77
C PHE A 13 -11.16 -4.26 4.11
N SER A 14 -11.66 -3.65 5.19
CA SER A 14 -11.10 -3.83 6.53
C SER A 14 -11.18 -5.29 6.99
N SER A 15 -12.32 -5.96 6.76
CA SER A 15 -12.49 -7.38 7.09
C SER A 15 -11.56 -8.26 6.25
N PHE A 16 -11.48 -8.00 4.94
CA PHE A 16 -10.54 -8.66 4.04
C PHE A 16 -9.09 -8.46 4.50
N PHE A 17 -8.69 -7.24 4.84
CA PHE A 17 -7.34 -6.91 5.26
C PHE A 17 -6.93 -7.65 6.53
N GLU A 18 -7.81 -7.71 7.55
CA GLU A 18 -7.52 -8.45 8.77
C GLU A 18 -7.40 -9.95 8.50
N LYS A 19 -8.26 -10.53 7.67
CA LYS A 19 -8.14 -11.93 7.25
C LYS A 19 -6.82 -12.20 6.52
N TRP A 20 -6.47 -11.32 5.58
CA TRP A 20 -5.22 -11.41 4.82
C TRP A 20 -3.99 -11.30 5.75
N MET A 21 -4.03 -10.40 6.73
CA MET A 21 -2.97 -10.28 7.74
C MET A 21 -2.83 -11.54 8.60
N CYS A 22 -3.95 -12.14 9.04
CA CYS A 22 -3.92 -13.41 9.77
C CYS A 22 -3.26 -14.52 8.94
N GLN A 23 -3.65 -14.65 7.66
CA GLN A 23 -3.03 -15.61 6.74
C GLN A 23 -1.53 -15.33 6.57
N LEU A 24 -1.13 -14.06 6.42
CA LEU A 24 0.28 -13.68 6.33
C LEU A 24 1.05 -14.11 7.58
N GLU A 25 0.49 -13.90 8.78
CA GLU A 25 1.11 -14.34 10.04
C GLU A 25 1.30 -15.86 10.10
N GLU A 26 0.29 -16.64 9.70
CA GLU A 26 0.36 -18.10 9.60
C GLU A 26 1.44 -18.56 8.62
N TYR A 27 1.47 -17.96 7.42
CA TYR A 27 2.49 -18.24 6.40
C TYR A 27 3.89 -17.90 6.89
N VAL A 28 4.08 -16.80 7.62
CA VAL A 28 5.38 -16.44 8.18
C VAL A 28 5.83 -17.46 9.23
N GLN A 29 4.94 -17.99 10.07
CA GLN A 29 5.31 -19.07 10.99
C GLN A 29 5.78 -20.32 10.23
N LEU A 30 5.11 -20.67 9.14
CA LEU A 30 5.53 -21.79 8.27
C LEU A 30 6.87 -21.51 7.59
N LEU A 31 7.07 -20.31 7.03
CA LEU A 31 8.36 -19.94 6.41
C LEU A 31 9.51 -20.00 7.42
N LEU A 32 9.28 -19.57 8.67
CA LEU A 32 10.27 -19.64 9.73
C LEU A 32 10.58 -21.08 10.16
N SER A 33 9.59 -21.98 10.17
CA SER A 33 9.85 -23.41 10.45
C SER A 33 10.66 -24.04 9.32
N PHE A 34 10.35 -23.73 8.06
CA PHE A 34 11.13 -24.15 6.88
C PHE A 34 12.57 -23.64 6.93
N SER A 35 12.76 -22.37 7.30
CA SER A 35 14.08 -21.75 7.41
C SER A 35 14.94 -22.36 8.54
N ARG A 36 14.32 -22.81 9.64
CA ARG A 36 15.02 -23.52 10.74
C ARG A 36 15.33 -24.98 10.41
N GLY A 37 14.48 -25.61 9.60
CA GLY A 37 14.59 -27.02 9.22
C GLY A 37 15.11 -27.24 7.81
N LYS A 38 16.03 -26.40 7.31
CA LYS A 38 16.47 -26.42 5.90
C LYS A 38 16.95 -27.80 5.42
N GLU A 39 17.59 -28.56 6.30
CA GLU A 39 18.11 -29.91 6.02
C GLU A 39 17.00 -30.97 5.83
N PHE A 40 15.78 -30.69 6.29
CA PHE A 40 14.64 -31.61 6.22
C PHE A 40 13.72 -31.37 5.02
N HIS A 41 14.04 -30.38 4.18
CA HIS A 41 13.19 -29.97 3.07
C HIS A 41 13.94 -30.00 1.75
N ASN A 42 13.25 -30.42 0.69
CA ASN A 42 13.77 -30.37 -0.66
C ASN A 42 13.42 -29.03 -1.36
N GLU A 43 14.12 -28.73 -2.45
CA GLU A 43 13.96 -27.48 -3.19
C GLU A 43 12.52 -27.25 -3.70
N SER A 44 11.81 -28.31 -4.10
CA SER A 44 10.41 -28.22 -4.57
C SER A 44 9.45 -27.77 -3.46
N GLU A 45 9.70 -28.17 -2.20
CA GLU A 45 8.90 -27.72 -1.07
C GLU A 45 9.11 -26.23 -0.79
N PHE A 46 10.35 -25.72 -0.91
CA PHE A 46 10.64 -24.29 -0.82
C PHE A 46 9.95 -23.51 -1.94
N GLU A 47 10.00 -24.00 -3.17
CA GLU A 47 9.32 -23.39 -4.32
C GLU A 47 7.79 -23.35 -4.09
N GLY A 48 7.22 -24.45 -3.60
CA GLY A 48 5.80 -24.52 -3.22
C GLY A 48 5.42 -23.46 -2.18
N MET A 49 6.31 -23.16 -1.23
CA MET A 49 6.08 -22.13 -0.22
C MET A 49 6.15 -20.72 -0.81
N VAL A 50 7.16 -20.44 -1.65
CA VAL A 50 7.28 -19.16 -2.38
C VAL A 50 6.04 -18.90 -3.24
N ASN A 51 5.54 -19.93 -3.92
CA ASN A 51 4.34 -19.86 -4.74
C ASN A 51 3.08 -19.54 -3.92
N LYS A 52 2.91 -20.16 -2.74
CA LYS A 52 1.79 -19.85 -1.83
C LYS A 52 1.79 -18.39 -1.38
N LEU A 53 2.94 -17.87 -0.96
CA LEU A 53 3.02 -16.47 -0.52
C LEU A 53 2.85 -15.49 -1.70
N THR A 54 3.35 -15.84 -2.88
CA THR A 54 3.13 -15.07 -4.11
C THR A 54 1.64 -15.02 -4.46
N ALA A 55 0.93 -16.14 -4.34
CA ALA A 55 -0.52 -16.19 -4.53
C ALA A 55 -1.27 -15.31 -3.51
N LEU A 56 -0.86 -15.34 -2.23
CA LEU A 56 -1.43 -14.48 -1.18
C LEU A 56 -1.26 -12.98 -1.50
N HIS A 57 -0.11 -12.56 -2.01
CA HIS A 57 0.09 -11.17 -2.45
C HIS A 57 -0.72 -10.84 -3.71
N LYS A 58 -0.85 -11.79 -4.65
CA LYS A 58 -1.68 -11.61 -5.85
C LYS A 58 -3.14 -11.38 -5.48
N GLU A 59 -3.67 -12.15 -4.53
CA GLU A 59 -5.02 -11.97 -3.99
C GLU A 59 -5.18 -10.55 -3.41
N TYR A 60 -4.25 -10.11 -2.57
CA TYR A 60 -4.27 -8.77 -1.98
C TYR A 60 -4.40 -7.65 -3.03
N TYR A 61 -3.51 -7.62 -4.03
CA TYR A 61 -3.53 -6.56 -5.03
C TYR A 61 -4.74 -6.65 -5.96
N THR A 62 -5.21 -7.86 -6.28
CA THR A 62 -6.43 -8.05 -7.09
C THR A 62 -7.64 -7.47 -6.37
N THR A 63 -7.82 -7.81 -5.08
CA THR A 63 -8.91 -7.29 -4.26
C THR A 63 -8.78 -5.78 -4.04
N LYS A 64 -7.57 -5.28 -3.77
CA LYS A 64 -7.27 -3.86 -3.61
C LYS A 64 -7.65 -3.06 -4.87
N TRP A 65 -7.26 -3.53 -6.05
CA TRP A 65 -7.56 -2.83 -7.30
C TRP A 65 -9.05 -2.85 -7.65
N ALA A 66 -9.75 -3.95 -7.36
CA ALA A 66 -11.21 -4.02 -7.55
C ALA A 66 -11.95 -3.04 -6.62
N ALA A 67 -11.53 -2.93 -5.36
CA ALA A 67 -12.10 -1.97 -4.41
C ALA A 67 -11.77 -0.52 -4.78
N ALA A 68 -10.54 -0.24 -5.21
CA ALA A 68 -10.13 1.11 -5.60
C ALA A 68 -10.84 1.65 -6.84
N HIS A 69 -11.33 0.76 -7.70
CA HIS A 69 -12.17 1.14 -8.83
C HIS A 69 -13.54 1.68 -8.38
N GLN A 70 -14.03 1.23 -7.21
CA GLN A 70 -15.28 1.73 -6.63
C GLN A 70 -15.04 3.06 -5.89
N ASP A 71 -14.03 3.09 -5.02
CA ASP A 71 -13.57 4.31 -4.36
C ASP A 71 -12.10 4.17 -3.98
N VAL A 72 -11.23 4.95 -4.62
CA VAL A 72 -9.78 4.95 -4.33
C VAL A 72 -9.45 5.72 -3.04
N CYS A 73 -10.29 6.68 -2.63
CA CYS A 73 -9.97 7.59 -1.52
C CYS A 73 -9.80 6.83 -0.20
N VAL A 74 -10.51 5.72 -0.03
CA VAL A 74 -10.40 4.82 1.13
C VAL A 74 -8.98 4.28 1.33
N PHE A 75 -8.18 4.17 0.28
CA PHE A 75 -6.79 3.69 0.36
C PHE A 75 -5.78 4.80 0.72
N PHE A 76 -6.13 6.06 0.52
CA PHE A 76 -5.34 7.21 0.95
C PHE A 76 -5.65 7.63 2.40
N SER A 77 -6.77 7.14 2.97
CA SER A 77 -7.11 7.30 4.39
C SER A 77 -7.64 5.98 4.99
N PRO A 78 -6.82 4.91 5.02
CA PRO A 78 -7.28 3.56 5.33
C PRO A 78 -7.70 3.40 6.79
N ILE A 79 -8.98 3.11 7.06
CA ILE A 79 -9.48 3.00 8.43
C ILE A 79 -9.01 1.73 9.17
N TRP A 80 -8.53 0.72 8.43
CA TRP A 80 -8.05 -0.56 8.95
C TRP A 80 -6.59 -0.54 9.44
N LEU A 81 -5.92 0.61 9.30
CA LEU A 81 -4.55 0.85 9.76
C LEU A 81 -4.54 1.79 10.97
N SER A 82 -3.64 1.53 11.91
CA SER A 82 -3.34 2.47 13.00
C SER A 82 -2.73 3.78 12.46
N PRO A 83 -2.82 4.91 13.21
CA PRO A 83 -2.11 6.13 12.86
C PRO A 83 -0.61 5.94 12.64
N PHE A 84 0.00 5.03 13.40
CA PHE A 84 1.40 4.66 13.24
C PHE A 84 1.68 3.99 11.89
N GLU A 85 0.88 3.00 11.50
CA GLU A 85 1.00 2.36 10.18
C GLU A 85 0.77 3.36 9.03
N LYS A 86 -0.22 4.25 9.17
CA LYS A 86 -0.51 5.31 8.18
C LYS A 86 0.69 6.22 7.94
N ALA A 87 1.38 6.61 9.00
CA ALA A 87 2.54 7.49 8.90
C ALA A 87 3.74 6.86 8.15
N LEU A 88 3.74 5.53 7.99
CA LEU A 88 4.78 4.79 7.29
C LEU A 88 4.40 4.42 5.85
N LEU A 89 3.20 4.80 5.40
CA LEU A 89 2.77 4.53 4.03
C LEU A 89 3.55 5.39 3.04
N TRP A 90 3.99 4.74 1.97
CA TRP A 90 4.37 5.38 0.73
C TRP A 90 3.20 5.24 -0.26
N ILE A 91 2.55 6.36 -0.59
CA ILE A 91 1.32 6.40 -1.39
C ILE A 91 0.16 5.67 -0.69
N THR A 92 0.00 4.36 -0.90
CA THR A 92 -1.07 3.53 -0.31
C THR A 92 -0.56 2.16 0.15
N GLY A 93 0.73 2.04 0.46
CA GLY A 93 1.35 0.79 0.92
C GLY A 93 2.82 0.98 1.31
N TRP A 94 3.59 -0.11 1.38
CA TRP A 94 5.02 -0.06 1.71
C TRP A 94 5.86 0.55 0.57
N LYS A 95 7.02 1.15 0.88
CA LYS A 95 7.94 1.70 -0.12
C LYS A 95 8.80 0.58 -0.73
N PRO A 96 8.74 0.32 -2.06
CA PRO A 96 9.51 -0.72 -2.75
C PRO A 96 10.98 -0.84 -2.34
N SER A 97 11.69 0.27 -2.18
CA SER A 97 13.11 0.29 -1.82
C SER A 97 13.42 -0.24 -0.41
N SER A 98 12.41 -0.34 0.46
CA SER A 98 12.58 -0.88 1.82
C SER A 98 12.95 -2.37 1.86
N VAL A 99 12.49 -3.16 0.89
CA VAL A 99 12.82 -4.61 0.86
C VAL A 99 14.31 -4.84 0.63
N PHE A 100 14.98 -3.98 -0.14
CA PHE A 100 16.43 -4.08 -0.32
C PHE A 100 17.19 -3.77 0.98
N ARG A 101 16.64 -2.93 1.87
CA ARG A 101 17.22 -2.72 3.21
C ARG A 101 17.07 -3.95 4.10
N VAL A 102 15.98 -4.69 3.96
CA VAL A 102 15.80 -5.99 4.63
C VAL A 102 16.79 -7.00 4.07
N PHE A 103 16.90 -7.11 2.75
CA PHE A 103 17.90 -7.95 2.07
C PHE A 103 19.34 -7.64 2.55
N ASP A 104 19.73 -6.36 2.53
CA ASP A 104 21.04 -5.91 2.97
C ASP A 104 21.30 -6.25 4.45
N SER A 105 20.27 -6.13 5.30
CA SER A 105 20.36 -6.49 6.72
C SER A 105 20.53 -8.00 6.92
N LEU A 106 19.75 -8.82 6.22
CA LEU A 106 19.85 -10.28 6.30
C LEU A 106 21.23 -10.78 5.86
N ARG A 107 21.79 -10.20 4.80
CA ARG A 107 23.15 -10.50 4.32
C ARG A 107 24.20 -10.16 5.38
N LYS A 108 24.11 -8.98 5.99
CA LYS A 108 25.03 -8.55 7.07
C LYS A 108 24.95 -9.44 8.31
N SER A 109 23.76 -9.94 8.62
CA SER A 109 23.53 -10.88 9.72
C SER A 109 23.77 -12.34 9.36
N GLN A 110 24.30 -12.65 8.17
CA GLN A 110 24.57 -14.01 7.69
C GLN A 110 23.34 -14.94 7.68
N LEU A 111 22.13 -14.36 7.60
CA LEU A 111 20.86 -15.10 7.52
C LEU A 111 20.51 -15.49 6.09
N LEU A 112 21.05 -14.78 5.10
CA LEU A 112 21.03 -15.17 3.69
C LEU A 112 22.38 -15.78 3.32
N VAL A 113 22.40 -17.09 3.16
CA VAL A 113 23.61 -17.86 2.79
C VAL A 113 23.70 -18.00 1.27
N ASP A 114 24.92 -18.13 0.74
CA ASP A 114 25.21 -18.43 -0.66
C ASP A 114 24.72 -17.41 -1.71
N ILE A 115 24.70 -16.12 -1.35
CA ILE A 115 24.47 -15.06 -2.34
C ILE A 115 25.77 -14.86 -3.15
N SER A 116 25.72 -15.16 -4.46
CA SER A 116 26.85 -14.96 -5.35
C SER A 116 27.09 -13.48 -5.67
N GLU A 117 28.32 -13.14 -6.08
CA GLU A 117 28.66 -11.78 -6.52
C GLU A 117 27.86 -11.36 -7.76
N GLU A 118 27.56 -12.31 -8.65
CA GLU A 118 26.72 -12.08 -9.82
C GLU A 118 25.26 -11.78 -9.42
N GLN A 119 24.70 -12.53 -8.47
CA GLN A 119 23.37 -12.24 -7.93
C GLN A 119 23.33 -10.84 -7.31
N LEU A 120 24.35 -10.47 -6.53
CA LEU A 120 24.43 -9.16 -5.91
C LEU A 120 24.43 -8.03 -6.96
N LYS A 121 25.26 -8.15 -8.01
CA LYS A 121 25.31 -7.19 -9.11
C LYS A 121 23.96 -7.03 -9.82
N LYS A 122 23.25 -8.14 -10.04
CA LYS A 122 21.90 -8.13 -10.63
C LYS A 122 20.88 -7.46 -9.70
N ILE A 123 20.96 -7.73 -8.40
CA ILE A 123 20.10 -7.12 -7.38
C ILE A 123 20.34 -5.61 -7.26
N ASP A 124 21.59 -5.15 -7.35
CA ASP A 124 21.91 -3.71 -7.37
C ASP A 124 21.34 -3.02 -8.61
N GLY A 125 21.42 -3.67 -9.77
CA GLY A 125 20.77 -3.20 -10.99
C GLY A 125 19.24 -3.12 -10.85
N LEU A 126 18.62 -4.13 -10.22
CA LEU A 126 17.19 -4.13 -9.91
C LEU A 126 16.83 -2.98 -8.95
N LYS A 127 17.62 -2.78 -7.88
CA LYS A 127 17.44 -1.70 -6.89
C LYS A 127 17.44 -0.33 -7.57
N ALA A 128 18.41 -0.06 -8.44
CA ALA A 128 18.48 1.19 -9.20
C ALA A 128 17.25 1.39 -10.10
N LYS A 129 16.81 0.33 -10.81
CA LYS A 129 15.61 0.38 -11.65
C LYS A 129 14.34 0.65 -10.83
N ILE A 130 14.20 0.01 -9.68
CA ILE A 130 13.06 0.22 -8.78
C ILE A 130 13.06 1.65 -8.24
N SER A 131 14.21 2.21 -7.86
CA SER A 131 14.30 3.62 -7.45
C SER A 131 13.80 4.59 -8.52
N LEU A 132 14.19 4.38 -9.79
CA LEU A 132 13.69 5.21 -10.90
C LEU A 132 12.17 5.06 -11.11
N ASP A 133 11.63 3.86 -10.91
CA ASP A 133 10.19 3.61 -11.00
C ASP A 133 9.44 4.23 -9.80
N GLU A 134 10.01 4.25 -8.59
CA GLU A 134 9.48 4.98 -7.43
C GLU A 134 9.39 6.48 -7.71
N GLU A 135 10.44 7.09 -8.25
CA GLU A 135 10.46 8.52 -8.62
C GLU A 135 9.37 8.87 -9.64
N LYS A 136 9.07 7.97 -10.59
CA LYS A 136 7.96 8.17 -11.53
C LYS A 136 6.61 8.18 -10.83
N VAL A 137 6.40 7.33 -9.83
CA VAL A 137 5.17 7.31 -9.03
C VAL A 137 5.04 8.59 -8.22
N GLU A 138 6.13 9.03 -7.58
CA GLU A 138 6.17 10.26 -6.78
C GLU A 138 5.89 11.49 -7.64
N ARG A 139 6.48 11.59 -8.84
CA ARG A 139 6.19 12.68 -9.80
C ARG A 139 4.73 12.70 -10.25
N GLU A 140 4.12 11.54 -10.51
CA GLU A 140 2.70 11.51 -10.88
C GLU A 140 1.81 11.91 -9.69
N MET A 141 2.15 11.53 -8.46
CA MET A 141 1.43 11.97 -7.25
C MET A 141 1.54 13.49 -7.07
N GLU A 142 2.74 14.05 -7.21
CA GLU A 142 2.97 15.49 -7.17
C GLU A 142 2.15 16.20 -8.23
N ARG A 143 2.12 15.68 -9.47
CA ARG A 143 1.28 16.22 -10.55
C ARG A 143 -0.20 16.24 -10.16
N GLN A 144 -0.72 15.19 -9.52
CA GLN A 144 -2.11 15.17 -9.05
C GLN A 144 -2.36 16.23 -7.97
N GLN A 145 -1.43 16.41 -7.03
CA GLN A 145 -1.54 17.40 -5.96
C GLN A 145 -1.51 18.84 -6.51
N VAL A 146 -0.59 19.14 -7.42
CA VAL A 146 -0.49 20.46 -8.07
C VAL A 146 -1.73 20.74 -8.92
N ALA A 147 -2.31 19.71 -9.56
CA ALA A 147 -3.49 19.88 -10.40
C ALA A 147 -4.72 20.42 -9.65
N VAL A 148 -4.82 20.18 -8.34
CA VAL A 148 -5.89 20.73 -7.47
C VAL A 148 -5.84 22.26 -7.42
N ALA A 149 -4.65 22.85 -7.51
CA ALA A 149 -4.46 24.30 -7.46
C ALA A 149 -4.51 24.98 -8.84
N ASN A 150 -4.85 24.25 -9.90
CA ASN A 150 -4.91 24.83 -11.24
C ASN A 150 -5.99 25.91 -11.35
N ARG A 151 -5.74 26.91 -12.19
CA ARG A 151 -6.64 28.05 -12.43
C ARG A 151 -8.10 27.65 -12.63
N ARG A 152 -8.37 26.59 -13.41
CA ARG A 152 -9.73 26.07 -13.65
C ARG A 152 -10.40 25.56 -12.37
N MET A 153 -9.66 24.88 -11.49
CA MET A 153 -10.17 24.39 -10.21
C MET A 153 -10.49 25.55 -9.26
N VAL A 154 -9.61 26.56 -9.23
CA VAL A 154 -9.81 27.77 -8.41
C VAL A 154 -11.03 28.55 -8.90
N GLU A 155 -11.19 28.71 -10.22
CA GLU A 155 -12.36 29.34 -10.83
C GLU A 155 -13.65 28.56 -10.52
N LEU A 156 -13.64 27.22 -10.66
CA LEU A 156 -14.78 26.37 -10.30
C LEU A 156 -15.15 26.48 -8.81
N ALA A 157 -14.16 26.46 -7.91
CA ALA A 157 -14.39 26.61 -6.48
C ALA A 157 -14.98 27.99 -6.13
N GLY A 158 -14.50 29.05 -6.81
CA GLY A 158 -15.04 30.40 -6.69
C GLY A 158 -16.48 30.51 -7.18
N LEU A 159 -16.80 29.90 -8.33
CA LEU A 159 -18.15 29.87 -8.90
C LEU A 159 -19.13 29.11 -8.02
N ALA A 160 -18.79 27.89 -7.58
CA ALA A 160 -19.59 27.11 -6.65
C ALA A 160 -19.88 27.89 -5.35
N SER A 161 -18.86 28.58 -4.81
CA SER A 161 -19.00 29.40 -3.60
C SER A 161 -19.88 30.64 -3.80
N ARG A 162 -19.90 31.24 -4.99
CA ARG A 162 -20.75 32.40 -5.31
C ARG A 162 -22.21 31.97 -5.44
N ILE A 163 -22.50 30.89 -6.15
CA ILE A 163 -23.86 30.36 -6.31
C ILE A 163 -24.47 30.00 -4.96
N ARG A 164 -23.71 29.32 -4.08
CA ARG A 164 -24.17 28.99 -2.73
C ARG A 164 -24.48 30.22 -1.86
N ARG A 165 -23.87 31.37 -2.15
CA ARG A 165 -24.12 32.64 -1.44
C ARG A 165 -25.25 33.47 -2.06
N SER A 166 -25.40 33.43 -3.38
CA SER A 166 -26.42 34.19 -4.12
C SER A 166 -27.79 33.52 -4.10
N SER A 167 -27.84 32.17 -4.03
CA SER A 167 -29.08 31.42 -3.84
C SER A 167 -29.37 31.30 -2.34
N GLY A 168 -30.13 32.23 -1.77
CA GLY A 168 -30.64 32.17 -0.39
C GLY A 168 -31.65 31.03 -0.18
N GLY A 169 -31.20 29.77 -0.30
CA GLY A 169 -31.97 28.56 0.00
C GLY A 169 -32.65 27.87 -1.19
N ASN A 170 -32.72 28.47 -2.38
CA ASN A 170 -33.31 27.83 -3.57
C ASN A 170 -32.23 27.48 -4.61
N SER A 171 -31.61 26.31 -4.46
CA SER A 171 -30.47 25.80 -5.23
C SER A 171 -30.81 25.18 -6.60
N GLY A 172 -32.00 25.43 -7.14
CA GLY A 172 -32.54 24.71 -8.32
C GLY A 172 -32.38 25.40 -9.68
N GLY A 173 -31.60 26.48 -9.81
CA GLY A 173 -31.48 27.22 -11.08
C GLY A 173 -30.59 26.50 -12.12
N PRO A 174 -30.85 26.64 -13.44
CA PRO A 174 -30.08 25.97 -14.51
C PRO A 174 -28.56 26.19 -14.44
N GLY A 175 -28.12 27.37 -14.00
CA GLY A 175 -26.69 27.70 -13.83
C GLY A 175 -26.02 27.01 -12.63
N ALA A 176 -26.77 26.65 -11.58
CA ALA A 176 -26.26 25.89 -10.43
C ALA A 176 -26.02 24.44 -10.82
N ALA A 177 -26.99 23.80 -11.48
CA ALA A 177 -26.88 22.43 -11.96
C ALA A 177 -25.70 22.25 -12.94
N GLN A 178 -25.44 23.24 -13.81
CA GLN A 178 -24.32 23.20 -14.74
C GLN A 178 -22.96 23.26 -14.01
N ILE A 179 -22.84 24.08 -12.97
CA ILE A 179 -21.60 24.19 -12.19
C ILE A 179 -21.38 22.96 -11.32
N ASP A 180 -22.44 22.39 -10.73
CA ASP A 180 -22.36 21.14 -9.99
C ASP A 180 -21.89 19.99 -10.89
N ALA A 181 -22.41 19.90 -12.12
CA ALA A 181 -21.94 18.92 -13.11
C ALA A 181 -20.45 19.10 -13.47
N LEU A 182 -19.98 20.35 -13.65
CA LEU A 182 -18.56 20.63 -13.91
C LEU A 182 -17.66 20.25 -12.73
N VAL A 183 -18.12 20.51 -11.50
CA VAL A 183 -17.42 20.11 -10.26
C VAL A 183 -17.35 18.59 -10.17
N GLU A 184 -18.44 17.88 -10.46
CA GLU A 184 -18.48 16.42 -10.45
C GLU A 184 -17.49 15.82 -11.45
N VAL A 185 -17.44 16.34 -12.68
CA VAL A 185 -16.47 15.91 -13.71
C VAL A 185 -15.03 16.15 -13.24
N ALA A 186 -14.76 17.30 -12.62
CA ALA A 186 -13.42 17.61 -12.08
C ALA A 186 -13.02 16.64 -10.95
N ILE A 187 -13.93 16.35 -10.02
CA ILE A 187 -13.71 15.39 -8.93
C ILE A 187 -13.44 13.99 -9.49
N LYS A 188 -14.24 13.53 -10.46
CA LYS A 188 -14.01 12.24 -11.13
C LYS A 188 -12.63 12.17 -11.78
N GLY A 189 -12.19 13.24 -12.44
CA GLY A 189 -10.85 13.33 -13.01
C GLY A 189 -9.72 13.18 -11.96
N MET A 190 -9.87 13.81 -10.80
CA MET A 190 -8.91 13.69 -9.69
C MET A 190 -8.90 12.27 -9.10
N ILE A 191 -10.07 11.67 -8.88
CA ILE A 191 -10.21 10.30 -8.38
C ILE A 191 -9.54 9.31 -9.35
N SER A 192 -9.77 9.42 -10.65
CA SER A 192 -9.10 8.58 -11.65
C SER A 192 -7.57 8.80 -11.69
N GLY A 193 -7.11 10.02 -11.42
CA GLY A 193 -5.70 10.34 -11.26
C GLY A 193 -5.07 9.62 -10.06
N LEU A 194 -5.74 9.66 -8.90
CA LEU A 194 -5.31 8.95 -7.69
C LEU A 194 -5.33 7.43 -7.86
N GLU A 195 -6.34 6.87 -8.53
CA GLU A 195 -6.41 5.44 -8.86
C GLU A 195 -5.21 5.02 -9.71
N ARG A 196 -4.81 5.85 -10.68
CA ARG A 196 -3.61 5.61 -11.50
C ARG A 196 -2.35 5.61 -10.66
N VAL A 197 -2.14 6.61 -9.80
CA VAL A 197 -0.97 6.69 -8.90
C VAL A 197 -0.91 5.45 -8.00
N MET A 198 -2.05 5.04 -7.44
CA MET A 198 -2.15 3.85 -6.60
C MET A 198 -1.71 2.59 -7.36
N LYS A 199 -2.25 2.36 -8.57
CA LYS A 199 -1.89 1.23 -9.42
C LYS A 199 -0.42 1.26 -9.84
N MET A 200 0.13 2.44 -10.16
CA MET A 200 1.55 2.56 -10.47
C MET A 200 2.41 2.13 -9.27
N GLY A 201 2.11 2.62 -8.06
CA GLY A 201 2.82 2.23 -6.84
C GLY A 201 2.74 0.72 -6.56
N ASP A 202 1.54 0.13 -6.69
CA ASP A 202 1.34 -1.31 -6.52
C ASP A 202 2.07 -2.14 -7.58
N CYS A 203 2.10 -1.68 -8.83
CA CYS A 203 2.90 -2.30 -9.89
C CYS A 203 4.40 -2.29 -9.57
N VAL A 204 4.94 -1.20 -9.01
CA VAL A 204 6.35 -1.19 -8.58
C VAL A 204 6.58 -2.21 -7.46
N ARG A 205 5.68 -2.31 -6.47
CA ARG A 205 5.76 -3.34 -5.40
C ARG A 205 5.81 -4.75 -5.95
N LEU A 206 4.91 -5.07 -6.88
CA LEU A 206 4.84 -6.38 -7.54
C LEU A 206 6.10 -6.67 -8.37
N LYS A 207 6.58 -5.68 -9.14
CA LYS A 207 7.84 -5.79 -9.90
C LYS A 207 9.04 -6.04 -8.99
N THR A 208 9.09 -5.38 -7.84
CA THR A 208 10.19 -5.56 -6.87
C THR A 208 10.18 -6.96 -6.29
N LEU A 209 9.04 -7.44 -5.79
CA LEU A 209 8.95 -8.80 -5.25
C LEU A 209 9.28 -9.83 -6.32
N LYS A 210 8.63 -9.75 -7.49
CA LYS A 210 8.92 -10.67 -8.60
C LYS A 210 10.39 -10.63 -9.00
N GLY A 211 10.96 -9.44 -9.19
CA GLY A 211 12.35 -9.30 -9.61
C GLY A 211 13.34 -9.88 -8.60
N LEU A 212 13.07 -9.79 -7.30
CA LEU A 212 13.90 -10.45 -6.28
C LEU A 212 13.74 -11.97 -6.32
N LEU A 213 12.51 -12.47 -6.42
CA LEU A 213 12.25 -13.91 -6.49
C LEU A 213 12.81 -14.55 -7.77
N ASP A 214 12.86 -13.83 -8.88
CA ASP A 214 13.50 -14.30 -10.12
C ASP A 214 15.05 -14.40 -10.00
N LEU A 215 15.66 -13.68 -9.04
CA LEU A 215 17.11 -13.60 -8.85
C LEU A 215 17.63 -14.47 -7.69
N LEU A 216 16.75 -14.83 -6.76
CA LEU A 216 17.06 -15.62 -5.58
C LEU A 216 16.67 -17.08 -5.80
N ASN A 217 17.42 -18.01 -5.21
CA ASN A 217 16.96 -19.39 -5.15
C ASN A 217 15.76 -19.54 -4.20
N PRO A 218 15.04 -20.67 -4.21
CA PRO A 218 13.84 -20.85 -3.38
C PRO A 218 14.09 -20.69 -1.87
N ILE A 219 15.26 -21.13 -1.37
CA ILE A 219 15.63 -21.03 0.05
C ILE A 219 15.86 -19.56 0.45
N GLN A 220 16.66 -18.84 -0.34
CA GLN A 220 16.92 -17.40 -0.16
C GLN A 220 15.63 -16.58 -0.26
N SER A 221 14.73 -16.98 -1.17
CA SER A 221 13.41 -16.38 -1.33
C SER A 221 12.57 -16.55 -0.07
N VAL A 222 12.51 -17.76 0.51
CA VAL A 222 11.80 -18.02 1.77
C VAL A 222 12.34 -17.15 2.90
N ASP A 223 13.66 -17.05 3.07
CA ASP A 223 14.27 -16.23 4.11
C ASP A 223 13.95 -14.74 3.96
N LEU A 224 14.07 -14.20 2.73
CA LEU A 224 13.75 -12.81 2.45
C LEU A 224 12.27 -12.51 2.70
N LEU A 225 11.38 -13.37 2.18
CA LEU A 225 9.94 -13.21 2.31
C LEU A 225 9.49 -13.30 3.77
N ALA A 226 10.05 -14.22 4.56
CA ALA A 226 9.78 -14.34 5.99
C ALA A 226 10.17 -13.05 6.73
N ALA A 227 11.40 -12.57 6.51
CA ALA A 227 11.91 -11.38 7.17
C ALA A 227 11.12 -10.12 6.78
N PHE A 228 10.83 -9.94 5.49
CA PHE A 228 10.09 -8.78 5.02
C PHE A 228 8.65 -8.76 5.54
N SER A 229 7.97 -9.92 5.51
CA SER A 229 6.62 -10.06 6.06
C SER A 229 6.62 -9.85 7.58
N MET A 230 7.66 -10.33 8.28
CA MET A 230 7.81 -10.09 9.72
C MET A 230 7.90 -8.60 10.04
N VAL A 231 8.65 -7.81 9.26
CA VAL A 231 8.71 -6.35 9.45
C VAL A 231 7.31 -5.73 9.38
N GLN A 232 6.50 -6.12 8.38
CA GLN A 232 5.12 -5.62 8.24
C GLN A 232 4.23 -6.01 9.42
N ILE A 233 4.31 -7.27 9.86
CA ILE A 233 3.56 -7.78 11.01
C ILE A 233 3.95 -7.04 12.30
N GLN A 234 5.25 -6.82 12.53
CA GLN A 234 5.72 -6.12 13.72
C GLN A 234 5.30 -4.66 13.73
N MET A 235 5.36 -3.96 12.59
CA MET A 235 4.84 -2.59 12.46
C MET A 235 3.37 -2.50 12.88
N ARG A 236 2.54 -3.46 12.45
CA ARG A 236 1.13 -3.54 12.86
C ARG A 236 0.97 -3.80 14.35
N LYS A 237 1.72 -4.75 14.92
CA LYS A 237 1.68 -5.07 16.36
C LYS A 237 2.08 -3.87 17.22
N TRP A 238 3.12 -3.14 16.82
CA TRP A 238 3.54 -1.91 17.50
C TRP A 238 2.49 -0.79 17.38
N GLY A 239 1.88 -0.63 16.21
CA GLY A 239 0.78 0.32 15.99
C GLY A 239 -0.40 0.05 16.92
N LYS A 240 -0.90 -1.19 16.94
CA LYS A 240 -1.99 -1.62 17.83
C LYS A 240 -1.64 -1.41 19.31
N LYS A 241 -0.42 -1.74 19.72
CA LYS A 241 0.07 -1.52 21.10
C LYS A 241 0.06 -0.03 21.48
N LYS A 242 0.53 0.85 20.58
CA LYS A 242 0.55 2.30 20.81
C LYS A 242 -0.86 2.86 20.97
N ASP A 243 -1.80 2.44 20.13
CA ASP A 243 -3.19 2.90 20.19
C ASP A 243 -3.87 2.49 21.50
N MET A 244 -3.63 1.25 21.97
CA MET A 244 -4.11 0.77 23.25
C MET A 244 -3.59 1.60 24.43
N ILE A 245 -2.29 1.94 24.44
CA ILE A 245 -1.69 2.78 25.48
C ILE A 245 -2.32 4.17 25.48
N ASN A 246 -2.49 4.79 24.30
CA ASN A 246 -3.09 6.12 24.20
C ASN A 246 -4.54 6.15 24.74
N GLN A 247 -5.32 5.09 24.47
CA GLN A 247 -6.69 4.96 24.97
C GLN A 247 -6.71 4.88 26.49
N LEU A 248 -5.84 4.07 27.09
CA LEU A 248 -5.72 3.95 28.56
C LEU A 248 -5.34 5.29 29.20
N CYS A 249 -4.37 6.01 28.63
CA CYS A 249 -3.97 7.33 29.15
C CYS A 249 -5.12 8.36 29.07
N SER A 250 -5.93 8.32 28.00
CA SER A 250 -7.09 9.22 27.83
C SER A 250 -8.27 8.92 28.76
N GLN A 251 -8.31 7.74 29.38
CA GLN A 251 -9.33 7.37 30.38
C GLN A 251 -8.93 7.78 31.80
N ILE A 252 -7.64 8.07 32.03
CA ILE A 252 -7.07 8.43 33.33
C ILE A 252 -6.92 9.96 33.47
N SER A 253 -6.98 10.70 32.35
CA SER A 253 -6.90 12.18 32.30
C SER A 253 -8.29 12.80 32.23
#